data_AF-A0A961IMV3-F1
#
_entry.id   AF-A0A961IMV3-F1
#
_cell.length_a   1.000
_cell.length_b   1.000
_cell.length_c   1.000
_cell.angle_alpha   90.00
_cell.angle_beta   90.00
_cell.angle_gamma   90.00
#
_symmetry.space_group_name_H-M   'P 1'
#
loop_
_entity.id
_entity.type
_entity.pdbx_description
1 polymer ?
#
loop_
_entity_poly.entity_id
_entity_poly.type
_entity_poly.pdbx_seq_one_letter_code
_entity_poly.pdbx_strand_id
1 'polypeptide(L)'
;MAGSEEGLEAWEIEALRAAENRFNSTPDERHRFSDFVELARAQIRGTWFTIHEATEEAPSSYPGSALLVHSEKERLAFLCDVCMRVWVIDFPEVIGFLEDTTNGKLSPDEAQWLADSFGLDDCGDGFRVGFSAGGFAPAFVSRDLVLDFLILIAEAFAQLESRHRLEFDPTQAKVRLKNLRNLMVPGQPSHRRPARETEPI
;
A
#
# COMPACT_ATOMS: atom_id res chain seq x y z
N MET A 1 1.38 -2.74 33.55
CA MET A 1 0.24 -2.60 34.49
C MET A 1 -0.77 -3.67 34.12
N ALA A 2 -0.81 -4.76 34.90
CA ALA A 2 -1.77 -5.83 34.73
C ALA A 2 -3.09 -5.37 35.36
N GLY A 3 -4.15 -5.22 34.55
CA GLY A 3 -5.49 -5.03 35.06
C GLY A 3 -5.98 -6.35 35.64
N SER A 4 -6.31 -6.35 36.93
CA SER A 4 -6.78 -7.52 37.67
C SER A 4 -8.12 -8.03 37.14
N GLU A 5 -8.20 -9.32 36.80
CA GLU A 5 -9.41 -10.07 36.41
C GLU A 5 -10.39 -10.31 37.58
N GLU A 6 -10.26 -9.58 38.69
CA GLU A 6 -11.11 -9.73 39.86
C GLU A 6 -12.40 -8.92 39.68
N GLY A 7 -13.45 -9.59 39.18
CA GLY A 7 -14.82 -9.04 39.12
C GLY A 7 -15.65 -9.41 37.90
N LEU A 8 -15.08 -10.15 36.94
CA LEU A 8 -15.79 -10.56 35.73
C LEU A 8 -16.52 -11.88 35.94
N GLU A 9 -17.75 -11.98 35.45
CA GLU A 9 -18.49 -13.24 35.46
C GLU A 9 -17.88 -14.23 34.46
N ALA A 10 -18.08 -15.53 34.67
CA ALA A 10 -17.44 -16.59 33.88
C ALA A 10 -17.67 -16.45 32.37
N TRP A 11 -18.85 -15.96 31.96
CA TRP A 11 -19.19 -15.73 30.56
C TRP A 11 -18.53 -14.47 29.99
N GLU A 12 -18.22 -13.46 30.82
CA GLU A 12 -17.48 -12.26 30.41
C GLU A 12 -16.00 -12.59 30.22
N ILE A 13 -15.44 -13.44 31.08
CA ILE A 13 -14.09 -14.00 30.92
C ILE A 13 -14.03 -14.85 29.64
N GLU A 14 -15.05 -15.66 29.37
CA GLU A 14 -15.12 -16.47 28.16
C GLU A 14 -15.31 -15.63 26.89
N ALA A 15 -16.11 -14.56 26.94
CA ALA A 15 -16.27 -13.60 25.85
C ALA A 15 -14.99 -12.78 25.61
N LEU A 16 -14.29 -12.38 26.67
CA LEU A 16 -12.98 -11.71 26.59
C LEU A 16 -11.93 -12.64 26.01
N ARG A 17 -11.85 -13.90 26.46
CA ARG A 17 -10.95 -14.90 25.87
C ARG A 17 -11.32 -15.23 24.43
N ALA A 18 -12.60 -15.27 24.08
CA ALA A 18 -13.04 -15.48 22.70
C ALA A 18 -12.69 -14.26 21.82
N ALA A 19 -12.82 -13.04 22.35
CA ALA A 19 -12.38 -11.82 21.67
C ALA A 19 -10.85 -11.78 21.53
N GLU A 20 -10.11 -12.06 22.61
CA GLU A 20 -8.64 -12.15 22.60
C GLU A 20 -8.14 -13.25 21.67
N ASN A 21 -8.77 -14.43 21.63
CA ASN A 21 -8.42 -15.49 20.68
C ASN A 21 -8.80 -15.15 19.23
N ARG A 22 -9.74 -14.23 19.02
CA ARG A 22 -10.12 -13.73 17.68
C ARG A 22 -9.19 -12.62 17.20
N PHE A 23 -8.48 -11.93 18.11
CA PHE A 23 -7.51 -10.87 17.80
C PHE A 23 -6.03 -11.29 17.97
N ASN A 24 -5.75 -12.31 18.77
CA ASN A 24 -4.51 -13.07 18.76
C ASN A 24 -4.62 -14.05 17.59
N SER A 25 -4.36 -13.54 16.39
CA SER A 25 -3.93 -14.38 15.28
C SER A 25 -2.89 -15.36 15.80
N THR A 26 -3.16 -16.65 15.63
CA THR A 26 -2.20 -17.70 15.95
C THR A 26 -0.84 -17.33 15.37
N PRO A 27 0.27 -17.38 16.15
CA PRO A 27 1.60 -16.99 15.68
C PRO A 27 2.13 -17.80 14.49
N ASP A 28 1.39 -18.84 14.07
CA ASP A 28 1.76 -19.83 13.05
C ASP A 28 1.00 -19.68 11.72
N GLU A 29 0.19 -18.64 11.53
CA GLU A 29 -0.16 -18.24 10.17
C GLU A 29 1.07 -17.58 9.54
N ARG A 30 2.01 -18.40 9.07
CA ARG A 30 3.06 -17.94 8.15
C ARG A 30 2.37 -17.11 7.08
N HIS A 31 2.67 -15.81 7.06
CA HIS A 31 2.13 -14.91 6.04
C HIS A 31 2.28 -15.58 4.67
N ARG A 32 1.29 -15.46 3.79
CA ARG A 32 1.30 -16.11 2.46
C ARG A 32 2.60 -15.85 1.66
N PHE A 33 3.33 -14.79 2.02
CA PHE A 33 4.57 -14.38 1.39
C PHE A 33 5.82 -14.47 2.30
N SER A 34 5.75 -15.14 3.46
CA SER A 34 6.86 -15.22 4.42
C SER A 34 8.15 -15.83 3.84
N ASP A 35 7.99 -16.68 2.83
CA ASP A 35 9.10 -17.38 2.18
C ASP A 35 9.69 -16.58 1.01
N PHE A 36 9.12 -15.41 0.68
CA PHE A 36 9.59 -14.54 -0.40
C PHE A 36 10.52 -13.46 0.14
N VAL A 37 11.48 -13.04 -0.70
CA VAL A 37 12.46 -12.01 -0.33
C VAL A 37 11.75 -10.66 -0.13
N GLU A 38 11.74 -10.16 1.11
CA GLU A 38 11.23 -8.82 1.43
C GLU A 38 12.14 -7.76 0.79
N LEU A 39 11.54 -6.87 -0.01
CA LEU A 39 12.21 -5.76 -0.66
C LEU A 39 11.97 -4.45 0.09
N ALA A 40 10.75 -4.22 0.56
CA ALA A 40 10.40 -3.00 1.27
C ALA A 40 9.26 -3.24 2.26
N ARG A 41 9.27 -2.47 3.35
CA ARG A 41 8.21 -2.50 4.36
C ARG A 41 8.04 -1.12 5.00
N ALA A 42 6.80 -0.65 5.10
CA ALA A 42 6.50 0.61 5.76
C ALA A 42 5.13 0.60 6.43
N GLN A 43 5.00 1.41 7.49
CA GLN A 43 3.71 1.69 8.11
C GLN A 43 3.13 2.97 7.51
N ILE A 44 2.04 2.83 6.76
CA ILE A 44 1.33 3.94 6.12
C ILE A 44 -0.04 4.08 6.79
N ARG A 45 -0.30 5.25 7.40
CA ARG A 45 -1.56 5.54 8.12
C ARG A 45 -1.96 4.43 9.11
N GLY A 46 -0.98 3.92 9.87
CA GLY A 46 -1.19 2.88 10.88
C GLY A 46 -1.52 1.50 10.30
N THR A 47 -1.15 1.24 9.04
CA THR A 47 -1.25 -0.07 8.40
C THR A 47 0.13 -0.45 7.86
N TRP A 48 0.64 -1.63 8.21
CA TRP A 48 1.84 -2.19 7.61
C TRP A 48 1.58 -2.70 6.21
N PHE A 49 2.40 -2.22 5.28
CA PHE A 49 2.54 -2.76 3.94
C PHE A 49 3.91 -3.41 3.80
N THR A 50 3.94 -4.57 3.18
CA THR A 50 5.16 -5.32 2.88
C THR A 50 5.17 -5.68 1.40
N ILE A 51 6.33 -5.51 0.76
CA ILE A 51 6.55 -5.81 -0.64
C ILE A 51 7.67 -6.83 -0.73
N HIS A 52 7.41 -7.89 -1.48
CA HIS A 52 8.36 -8.97 -1.74
C HIS A 52 8.69 -9.04 -3.23
N GLU A 53 9.83 -9.62 -3.55
CA GLU A 53 10.19 -10.01 -4.92
C GLU A 53 9.27 -11.15 -5.37
N ALA A 54 8.66 -11.02 -6.54
CA ALA A 54 7.91 -12.12 -7.13
C ALA A 54 8.89 -13.16 -7.69
N THR A 55 8.70 -14.43 -7.31
CA THR A 55 9.48 -15.56 -7.85
C THR A 55 8.64 -16.35 -8.85
N GLU A 56 9.24 -17.29 -9.59
CA GLU A 56 8.50 -18.21 -10.48
C GLU A 56 7.46 -19.06 -9.71
N GLU A 57 7.63 -19.21 -8.40
CA GLU A 57 6.72 -19.91 -7.49
C GLU A 57 5.57 -19.01 -7.00
N ALA A 58 5.48 -17.76 -7.46
CA ALA A 58 4.42 -16.84 -7.10
C ALA A 58 3.03 -17.37 -7.51
N PRO A 59 1.96 -17.01 -6.78
CA PRO A 59 0.61 -17.48 -7.10
C PRO A 59 0.20 -17.17 -8.54
N SER A 60 -0.38 -18.14 -9.23
CA SER A 60 -0.88 -18.01 -10.61
C SER A 60 -1.95 -16.92 -10.81
N SER A 61 -2.48 -16.35 -9.72
CA SER A 61 -3.42 -15.24 -9.74
C SER A 61 -2.80 -13.88 -10.12
N TYR A 62 -1.46 -13.77 -10.08
CA TYR A 62 -0.70 -12.55 -10.39
C TYR A 62 0.44 -12.78 -11.40
N PRO A 63 0.17 -13.39 -12.56
CA PRO A 63 1.21 -13.68 -13.54
C PRO A 63 1.74 -12.37 -14.14
N GLY A 64 3.07 -12.20 -14.16
CA GLY A 64 3.73 -11.03 -14.75
C GLY A 64 4.00 -9.87 -13.79
N SER A 65 3.54 -9.93 -12.53
CA SER A 65 3.93 -8.94 -11.53
C SER A 65 5.36 -9.21 -11.05
N ALA A 66 6.23 -8.21 -11.09
CA ALA A 66 7.59 -8.31 -10.54
C ALA A 66 7.63 -8.21 -9.01
N LEU A 67 6.54 -7.77 -8.38
CA LEU A 67 6.43 -7.49 -6.96
C LEU A 67 5.17 -8.13 -6.37
N LEU A 68 5.29 -8.75 -5.21
CA LEU A 68 4.14 -9.20 -4.42
C LEU A 68 3.89 -8.19 -3.31
N VAL A 69 2.69 -7.63 -3.27
CA VAL A 69 2.33 -6.56 -2.34
C VAL A 69 1.28 -7.05 -1.35
N HIS A 70 1.53 -6.80 -0.07
CA HIS A 70 0.67 -7.24 1.03
C HIS A 70 0.38 -6.10 2.00
N SER A 71 -0.82 -6.11 2.57
CA SER A 71 -1.27 -5.23 3.66
C SER A 71 -1.70 -6.09 4.84
N GLU A 72 -1.33 -5.70 6.06
CA GLU A 72 -1.81 -6.38 7.26
C GLU A 72 -3.33 -6.25 7.48
N LYS A 73 -3.98 -5.28 6.83
CA LYS A 73 -5.43 -5.09 6.88
C LYS A 73 -6.07 -5.56 5.59
N GLU A 74 -6.97 -6.53 5.70
CA GLU A 74 -7.76 -7.08 4.58
C GLU A 74 -8.54 -6.01 3.82
N ARG A 75 -9.03 -4.99 4.54
CA ARG A 75 -9.76 -3.88 3.89
C ARG A 75 -8.92 -3.12 2.87
N LEU A 76 -7.59 -3.27 2.84
CA LEU A 76 -6.70 -2.64 1.86
C LEU A 76 -6.13 -3.66 0.86
N ALA A 77 -6.64 -4.89 0.87
CA ALA A 77 -6.25 -5.93 -0.09
C ALA A 77 -6.59 -5.53 -1.53
N PHE A 78 -7.68 -4.78 -1.76
CA PHE A 78 -8.03 -4.27 -3.10
C PHE A 78 -6.92 -3.37 -3.68
N LEU A 79 -6.28 -2.54 -2.84
CA LEU A 79 -5.22 -1.63 -3.26
C LEU A 79 -3.99 -2.43 -3.70
N CYS A 80 -3.67 -3.48 -2.95
CA CYS A 80 -2.59 -4.41 -3.26
C CYS A 80 -2.90 -5.17 -4.56
N ASP A 81 -4.14 -5.63 -4.76
CA ASP A 81 -4.56 -6.37 -5.95
C ASP A 81 -4.46 -5.51 -7.23
N VAL A 82 -5.02 -4.29 -7.21
CA VAL A 82 -4.91 -3.34 -8.33
C VAL A 82 -3.45 -3.02 -8.62
N CYS A 83 -2.65 -2.79 -7.58
CA CYS A 83 -1.24 -2.50 -7.72
C CYS A 83 -0.48 -3.65 -8.40
N MET A 84 -0.63 -4.89 -7.92
CA MET A 84 0.05 -6.05 -8.49
C MET A 84 -0.37 -6.35 -9.93
N ARG A 85 -1.63 -6.07 -10.28
CA ARG A 85 -2.18 -6.33 -11.62
C ARG A 85 -1.84 -5.26 -12.65
N VAL A 86 -1.73 -4.00 -12.22
CA VAL A 86 -1.64 -2.87 -13.14
C VAL A 86 -0.47 -1.97 -12.77
N TRP A 87 -0.47 -1.38 -11.58
CA TRP A 87 0.50 -0.32 -11.27
C TRP A 87 1.95 -0.79 -11.21
N VAL A 88 2.22 -2.05 -10.84
CA VAL A 88 3.58 -2.61 -10.87
C VAL A 88 4.07 -2.76 -12.32
N ILE A 89 3.17 -3.09 -13.25
CA ILE A 89 3.49 -3.32 -14.66
C ILE A 89 3.72 -1.98 -15.36
N ASP A 90 2.77 -1.05 -15.21
CA ASP A 90 2.75 0.25 -15.88
C ASP A 90 3.14 1.39 -14.91
N PHE A 91 4.15 1.15 -14.06
CA PHE A 91 4.49 2.05 -12.96
C PHE A 91 4.88 3.47 -13.42
N PRO A 92 5.75 3.65 -14.43
CA PRO A 92 6.06 4.98 -14.95
C PRO A 92 4.84 5.72 -15.49
N GLU A 93 3.92 5.01 -16.15
CA GLU A 93 2.71 5.53 -16.77
C GLU A 93 1.69 5.97 -15.71
N VAL A 94 1.54 5.22 -14.61
CA VAL A 94 0.71 5.62 -13.47
C VAL A 94 1.21 6.93 -12.87
N ILE A 95 2.53 7.11 -12.72
CA ILE A 95 3.11 8.37 -12.23
C ILE A 95 2.84 9.50 -13.23
N GLY A 96 3.04 9.24 -14.53
CA GLY A 96 2.75 10.21 -15.59
C GLY A 96 1.29 10.66 -15.57
N PHE A 97 0.35 9.72 -15.43
CA PHE A 97 -1.08 10.02 -15.30
C PHE A 97 -1.38 10.92 -14.10
N LEU A 98 -0.80 10.64 -12.93
CA LEU A 98 -0.98 11.49 -11.74
C LEU A 98 -0.41 12.89 -11.94
N GLU A 99 0.75 13.02 -12.60
CA GLU A 99 1.34 14.31 -12.94
C GLU A 99 0.49 15.09 -13.94
N ASP A 100 0.05 14.45 -15.01
CA ASP A 100 -0.70 15.13 -16.06
C ASP A 100 -2.11 15.51 -15.61
N THR A 101 -2.74 14.69 -14.76
CA THR A 101 -3.99 15.02 -14.06
C THR A 101 -3.79 16.22 -13.13
N THR A 102 -2.75 16.19 -12.28
CA THR A 102 -2.48 17.28 -11.31
C THR A 102 -2.16 18.60 -12.01
N ASN A 103 -1.49 18.55 -13.15
CA ASN A 103 -1.11 19.72 -13.93
C ASN A 103 -2.17 20.18 -14.94
N GLY A 104 -3.34 19.51 -15.00
CA GLY A 104 -4.43 19.87 -15.90
C GLY A 104 -4.07 19.75 -17.39
N LYS A 105 -3.22 18.78 -17.74
CA LYS A 105 -2.75 18.57 -19.13
C LYS A 105 -3.64 17.61 -19.93
N LEU A 106 -4.41 16.77 -19.24
CA LEU A 106 -5.30 15.80 -19.88
C LEU A 106 -6.65 16.44 -20.21
N SER A 107 -7.20 16.10 -21.37
CA SER A 107 -8.61 16.36 -21.63
C SER A 107 -9.50 15.49 -20.72
N PRO A 108 -10.76 15.86 -20.46
CA PRO A 108 -11.66 15.07 -19.61
C PRO A 108 -11.82 13.61 -20.08
N ASP A 109 -11.91 13.39 -21.40
CA ASP A 109 -12.08 12.05 -21.97
C ASP A 109 -10.81 11.19 -21.79
N GLU A 110 -9.63 11.77 -21.99
CA GLU A 110 -8.35 11.10 -21.75
C GLU A 110 -8.14 10.78 -20.27
N ALA A 111 -8.48 11.72 -19.38
CA ALA A 111 -8.40 11.53 -17.95
C ALA A 111 -9.29 10.37 -17.48
N GLN A 112 -10.54 10.32 -17.97
CA GLN A 112 -11.45 9.22 -17.63
C GLN A 112 -10.95 7.88 -18.16
N TRP A 113 -10.47 7.83 -19.40
CA TRP A 113 -9.96 6.59 -19.99
C TRP A 113 -8.73 6.04 -19.24
N LEU A 114 -7.80 6.92 -18.86
CA LEU A 114 -6.63 6.54 -18.05
C LEU A 114 -7.04 6.14 -16.63
N ALA A 115 -7.99 6.85 -16.01
CA ALA A 115 -8.52 6.50 -14.69
C ALA A 115 -9.15 5.10 -14.68
N ASP A 116 -9.93 4.76 -15.69
CA ASP A 116 -10.55 3.44 -15.85
C ASP A 116 -9.49 2.35 -16.10
N SER A 117 -8.46 2.66 -16.90
CA SER A 117 -7.38 1.72 -17.23
C SER A 117 -6.49 1.40 -16.02
N PHE A 118 -6.17 2.41 -15.21
CA PHE A 118 -5.39 2.24 -13.99
C PHE A 118 -6.22 1.85 -12.77
N GLY A 119 -7.55 1.86 -12.87
CA GLY A 119 -8.45 1.67 -11.74
C GLY A 119 -8.18 2.71 -10.63
N LEU A 120 -7.92 3.96 -11.02
CA LEU A 120 -7.51 5.06 -10.15
C LEU A 120 -8.19 6.36 -10.59
N ASP A 121 -9.34 6.65 -9.99
CA ASP A 121 -10.20 7.78 -10.34
C ASP A 121 -10.10 8.90 -9.28
N ASP A 122 -9.75 10.13 -9.68
CA ASP A 122 -9.63 11.28 -8.78
C ASP A 122 -11.02 11.89 -8.51
N CYS A 123 -11.50 11.74 -7.29
CA CYS A 123 -12.81 12.19 -6.85
C CYS A 123 -12.78 13.53 -6.09
N GLY A 124 -11.69 14.30 -6.16
CA GLY A 124 -11.60 15.63 -5.52
C GLY A 124 -11.07 15.61 -4.08
N ASP A 125 -11.52 14.68 -3.23
CA ASP A 125 -11.03 14.53 -1.83
C ASP A 125 -10.04 13.36 -1.65
N GLY A 126 -9.86 12.55 -2.70
CA GLY A 126 -9.11 11.31 -2.66
C GLY A 126 -9.30 10.55 -3.96
N PHE A 127 -8.92 9.28 -3.95
CA PHE A 127 -9.04 8.40 -5.09
C PHE A 127 -10.05 7.30 -4.83
N ARG A 128 -10.82 6.97 -5.85
CA ARG A 128 -11.53 5.70 -5.95
C ARG A 128 -10.59 4.69 -6.64
N VAL A 129 -10.27 3.62 -5.94
CA VAL A 129 -9.36 2.56 -6.41
C VAL A 129 -10.13 1.26 -6.65
N GLY A 130 -9.91 0.64 -7.81
CA GLY A 130 -10.50 -0.64 -8.18
C GLY A 130 -11.34 -0.57 -9.45
N PHE A 131 -11.59 -1.74 -10.03
CA PHE A 131 -12.38 -1.90 -11.24
C PHE A 131 -13.82 -2.25 -10.89
N SER A 132 -14.78 -1.54 -11.49
CA SER A 132 -16.21 -1.85 -11.35
C SER A 132 -16.57 -3.23 -11.93
N ALA A 133 -15.73 -3.77 -12.83
CA ALA A 133 -15.88 -5.07 -13.46
C ALA A 133 -15.21 -6.17 -12.63
N GLY A 134 -15.85 -6.61 -11.54
CA GLY A 134 -15.27 -7.70 -10.72
C GLY A 134 -16.08 -8.13 -9.49
N GLY A 135 -17.24 -7.53 -9.23
CA GLY A 135 -18.07 -7.85 -8.06
C GLY A 135 -17.58 -7.25 -6.74
N PHE A 136 -16.40 -6.61 -6.73
CA PHE A 136 -15.92 -5.80 -5.62
C PHE A 136 -16.22 -4.33 -5.88
N ALA A 137 -16.77 -3.64 -4.88
CA ALA A 137 -16.97 -2.21 -4.97
C ALA A 137 -15.60 -1.50 -4.93
N PRO A 138 -15.35 -0.53 -5.84
CA PRO A 138 -14.17 0.32 -5.74
C PRO A 138 -14.13 0.99 -4.37
N ALA A 139 -12.94 1.11 -3.81
CA ALA A 139 -12.76 1.64 -2.47
C ALA A 139 -12.14 3.03 -2.50
N PHE A 140 -12.62 3.87 -1.61
CA PHE A 140 -12.12 5.24 -1.48
C PHE A 140 -10.89 5.27 -0.57
N VAL A 141 -9.82 5.88 -1.06
CA VAL A 141 -8.54 6.04 -0.34
C VAL A 141 -8.06 7.49 -0.43
N SER A 142 -7.45 7.98 0.64
CA SER A 142 -6.87 9.33 0.65
C SER A 142 -5.70 9.45 -0.33
N ARG A 143 -5.48 10.65 -0.90
CA ARG A 143 -4.31 10.93 -1.76
C ARG A 143 -2.98 10.58 -1.09
N ASP A 144 -2.83 10.94 0.18
CA ASP A 144 -1.62 10.60 0.96
C ASP A 144 -1.35 9.11 0.98
N LEU A 145 -2.38 8.29 1.21
CA LEU A 145 -2.23 6.83 1.24
C LEU A 145 -1.72 6.32 -0.11
N VAL A 146 -2.30 6.78 -1.22
CA VAL A 146 -1.87 6.36 -2.57
C VAL A 146 -0.44 6.80 -2.84
N LEU A 147 -0.09 8.05 -2.55
CA LEU A 147 1.24 8.57 -2.82
C LEU A 147 2.31 7.92 -1.92
N ASP A 148 2.04 7.73 -0.63
CA ASP A 148 2.94 6.99 0.28
C ASP A 148 3.11 5.54 -0.17
N PHE A 149 2.03 4.93 -0.65
CA PHE A 149 2.06 3.57 -1.15
C PHE A 149 2.86 3.45 -2.44
N LEU A 150 2.68 4.35 -3.42
CA LEU A 150 3.48 4.39 -4.64
C LEU A 150 4.96 4.71 -4.35
N ILE A 151 5.26 5.53 -3.33
CA ILE A 151 6.64 5.77 -2.88
C ILE A 151 7.25 4.47 -2.34
N LEU A 152 6.50 3.67 -1.59
CA LEU A 152 6.94 2.36 -1.12
C LEU A 152 7.17 1.39 -2.29
N ILE A 153 6.33 1.43 -3.33
CA ILE A 153 6.56 0.67 -4.57
C ILE A 153 7.87 1.09 -5.24
N ALA A 154 8.12 2.39 -5.39
CA ALA A 154 9.37 2.90 -5.96
C ALA A 154 10.60 2.49 -5.13
N GLU A 155 10.47 2.42 -3.80
CA GLU A 155 11.52 1.89 -2.92
C GLU A 155 11.79 0.41 -3.17
N ALA A 156 10.76 -0.41 -3.35
CA ALA A 156 10.92 -1.82 -3.68
C ALA A 156 11.58 -2.01 -5.06
N PHE A 157 11.20 -1.20 -6.06
CA PHE A 157 11.86 -1.23 -7.37
C PHE A 157 13.33 -0.83 -7.29
N ALA A 158 13.71 0.15 -6.46
CA ALA A 158 15.12 0.50 -6.27
C ALA A 158 15.94 -0.66 -5.66
N GLN A 159 15.33 -1.47 -4.78
CA GLN A 159 15.97 -2.69 -4.29
C GLN A 159 16.06 -3.76 -5.37
N LEU A 160 15.02 -3.89 -6.20
CA LEU A 160 14.99 -4.83 -7.32
C LEU A 160 16.00 -4.47 -8.42
N GLU A 161 16.22 -3.19 -8.69
CA GLU A 161 17.17 -2.69 -9.69
C GLU A 161 18.60 -3.16 -9.43
N SER A 162 18.96 -3.33 -8.15
CA SER A 162 20.27 -3.88 -7.77
C SER A 162 20.48 -5.33 -8.25
N ARG A 163 19.40 -6.02 -8.64
CA ARG A 163 19.38 -7.44 -9.06
C ARG A 163 18.91 -7.62 -10.51
N HIS A 164 18.09 -6.70 -11.02
CA HIS A 164 17.45 -6.78 -12.33
C HIS A 164 17.52 -5.43 -13.05
N ARG A 165 17.63 -5.45 -14.38
CA ARG A 165 17.62 -4.20 -15.15
C ARG A 165 16.19 -3.71 -15.35
N LEU A 166 15.87 -2.55 -14.79
CA LEU A 166 14.58 -1.88 -14.99
C LEU A 166 14.63 -0.98 -16.24
N GLU A 167 13.46 -0.73 -16.84
CA GLU A 167 13.30 0.17 -17.99
C GLU A 167 13.15 1.66 -17.58
N PHE A 168 13.06 1.92 -16.27
CA PHE A 168 12.91 3.26 -15.69
C PHE A 168 13.82 3.43 -14.46
N ASP A 169 14.07 4.68 -14.07
CA ASP A 169 14.85 5.02 -12.86
C ASP A 169 13.91 5.08 -11.62
N PRO A 170 14.00 4.13 -10.68
CA PRO A 170 13.15 4.10 -9.49
C PRO A 170 13.46 5.23 -8.51
N THR A 171 14.68 5.74 -8.49
CA THR A 171 15.06 6.90 -7.67
C THR A 171 14.40 8.17 -8.20
N GLN A 172 14.40 8.36 -9.53
CA GLN A 172 13.70 9.48 -10.16
C GLN A 172 12.18 9.37 -9.95
N ALA A 173 11.60 8.18 -10.09
CA ALA A 173 10.18 7.93 -9.83
C ALA A 173 9.79 8.33 -8.39
N LYS A 174 10.60 7.96 -7.40
CA LYS A 174 10.40 8.35 -6.00
C LYS A 174 10.44 9.87 -5.80
N VAL A 175 11.34 10.58 -6.48
CA VAL A 175 11.42 12.05 -6.41
C VAL A 175 10.17 12.69 -7.02
N ARG A 176 9.72 12.22 -8.17
CA ARG A 176 8.48 12.68 -8.84
C ARG A 176 7.27 12.52 -7.92
N LEU A 177 7.10 11.36 -7.29
CA LEU A 177 6.01 11.09 -6.35
C LEU A 177 6.05 12.00 -5.10
N LYS A 178 7.24 12.28 -4.56
CA LYS A 178 7.39 13.23 -3.45
C LYS A 178 7.00 14.65 -3.85
N ASN A 179 7.35 15.07 -5.06
CA ASN A 179 6.95 16.38 -5.58
C ASN A 179 5.44 16.45 -5.79
N LEU A 180 4.83 15.40 -6.35
CA LEU A 180 3.38 15.29 -6.47
C LEU A 180 2.67 15.42 -5.13
N ARG A 181 3.20 14.80 -4.07
CA ARG A 181 2.62 14.94 -2.74
C ARG A 181 2.52 16.40 -2.29
N ASN A 182 3.55 17.19 -2.52
CA ASN A 182 3.55 18.61 -2.14
C ASN A 182 2.47 19.41 -2.89
N LEU A 183 2.09 18.96 -4.10
CA LEU A 183 1.06 19.60 -4.93
C LEU A 183 -0.35 19.11 -4.57
N MET A 184 -0.51 17.80 -4.40
CA MET A 184 -1.80 17.14 -4.20
C MET A 184 -2.29 17.15 -2.75
N VAL A 185 -1.38 17.37 -1.79
CA VAL A 185 -1.68 17.39 -0.36
C VAL A 185 -1.11 18.66 0.28
N PRO A 186 -1.80 19.81 0.18
CA PRO A 186 -1.34 21.04 0.80
C PRO A 186 -1.49 20.96 2.32
N GLY A 187 -0.37 21.07 3.07
CA GLY A 187 -0.41 21.44 4.49
C GLY A 187 -0.28 20.34 5.55
N GLN A 188 0.19 19.12 5.25
CA GLN A 188 0.58 18.17 6.31
C GLN A 188 2.11 18.18 6.53
N PRO A 189 2.63 18.60 7.70
CA PRO A 189 4.00 18.31 8.05
C PRO A 189 4.17 16.79 8.12
N SER A 190 5.17 16.26 7.40
CA SER A 190 5.52 14.85 7.48
C SER A 190 5.69 14.48 8.96
N HIS A 191 4.88 13.58 9.50
CA HIS A 191 5.10 12.99 10.81
C HIS A 191 6.35 12.09 10.73
N ARG A 192 7.54 12.70 10.59
CA ARG A 192 8.76 12.12 11.13
C ARG A 192 8.59 12.18 12.64
N ARG A 193 8.23 11.07 13.27
CA ARG A 193 8.47 10.92 14.71
C ARG A 193 9.96 11.22 14.93
N PRO A 194 10.36 12.13 15.82
CA PRO A 194 11.75 12.22 16.22
C PRO A 194 12.15 10.87 16.80
N ALA A 195 13.35 10.41 16.42
CA ALA A 195 13.98 9.28 17.07
C ALA A 195 13.92 9.50 18.58
N ARG A 196 13.48 8.48 19.34
CA ARG A 196 13.60 8.51 20.80
C ARG A 196 15.09 8.68 21.11
N GLU A 197 15.45 9.85 21.61
CA GLU A 197 16.72 10.02 22.32
C GLU A 197 16.68 9.07 23.51
N THR A 198 17.51 8.04 23.45
CA THR A 198 17.89 7.25 24.62
C THR A 198 18.72 8.14 25.52
N GLU A 199 18.16 8.60 26.64
CA GLU A 199 18.96 9.14 27.73
C GLU A 199 19.81 8.00 28.32
N PRO A 200 21.13 8.20 28.53
CA PRO A 200 21.93 7.24 29.26
C PRO A 200 21.67 7.38 30.77
N ILE A 201 21.69 6.22 31.43
CA ILE A 201 21.57 6.01 32.88
C ILE A 201 22.70 6.70 33.64
#